data_AF-A0A8S8Y3S2-F1
#
_entry.id   AF-A0A8S8Y3S2-F1
#
_cell.length_a   1.000
_cell.length_b   1.000
_cell.length_c   1.000
_cell.angle_alpha   90.00
_cell.angle_beta   90.00
_cell.angle_gamma   90.00
#
_symmetry.space_group_name_H-M   'P 1'
#
loop_
_entity.id
_entity.type
_entity.pdbx_description
1 polymer ?
#
loop_
_entity_poly.entity_id
_entity_poly.type
_entity_poly.pdbx_seq_one_letter_code
_entity_poly.pdbx_strand_id
1 'polypeptide(L)'
;MKYTIQEPPVDVLNWELVNKANKVLTFDSSSIVGFGQVIPTWTISRETTWSLQGTLLQTFTSLTLESWITMKDSSGNTVDQASWNSTASGVSLEEDSTSPMNDWVSTSSPTPEF
;
A
#
# COMPACT_ATOMS: atom_id res chain seq x y z
N MET A 1 -5.54 -1.03 2.98
CA MET A 1 -4.52 -1.57 3.91
C MET A 1 -4.74 -0.83 5.20
N LYS A 2 -5.50 -1.39 6.14
CA LYS A 2 -5.76 -0.72 7.39
C LYS A 2 -4.86 -1.31 8.46
N TYR A 3 -3.60 -0.94 8.37
CA TYR A 3 -2.65 -1.18 9.44
C TYR A 3 -3.12 -0.41 10.68
N THR A 4 -3.52 -1.10 11.75
CA THR A 4 -3.80 -0.45 13.04
C THR A 4 -2.46 -0.23 13.73
N ILE A 5 -1.90 0.96 13.51
CA ILE A 5 -0.63 1.37 14.11
C ILE A 5 -0.92 1.88 15.51
N GLN A 6 -0.48 1.14 16.54
CA GLN A 6 -0.37 1.67 17.91
C GLN A 6 0.67 2.79 17.89
N GLU A 7 0.41 3.91 18.59
CA GLU A 7 1.47 4.88 18.86
C GLU A 7 2.68 4.19 19.50
N PRO A 8 3.92 4.51 19.09
CA PRO A 8 4.37 5.68 18.30
C PRO A 8 4.36 5.49 16.77
N PRO A 9 4.56 6.56 15.96
CA PRO A 9 4.73 6.48 14.51
C PRO A 9 5.76 5.42 14.10
N VAL A 10 5.48 4.67 13.04
CA VAL A 10 6.35 3.56 12.59
C VAL A 10 7.22 4.00 11.44
N ASP A 11 8.55 3.94 11.62
CA ASP A 11 9.53 4.12 10.56
C ASP A 11 9.49 2.92 9.59
N VAL A 12 9.15 3.20 8.34
CA VAL A 12 9.03 2.22 7.27
C VAL A 12 10.18 2.30 6.25
N LEU A 13 11.28 2.98 6.58
CA LEU A 13 12.49 2.97 5.75
C LEU A 13 12.97 1.52 5.54
N ASN A 14 13.27 1.17 4.28
CA ASN A 14 13.66 -0.17 3.82
C ASN A 14 12.58 -1.25 3.96
N TRP A 15 11.34 -0.89 4.26
CA TRP A 15 10.22 -1.84 4.10
C TRP A 15 9.99 -2.12 2.62
N GLU A 16 9.30 -3.21 2.32
CA GLU A 16 9.05 -3.65 0.95
C GLU A 16 7.58 -3.91 0.68
N LEU A 17 7.10 -3.52 -0.50
CA LEU A 17 5.91 -4.11 -1.11
C LEU A 17 6.33 -5.15 -2.13
N VAL A 18 5.80 -6.37 -1.99
CA VAL A 18 6.06 -7.51 -2.87
C VAL A 18 4.76 -7.98 -3.48
N ASN A 19 4.65 -7.99 -4.80
CA ASN A 19 3.45 -8.51 -5.47
C ASN A 19 3.51 -10.01 -5.76
N LYS A 20 2.38 -10.56 -6.25
CA LYS A 20 2.26 -11.94 -6.75
C LYS A 20 3.34 -12.37 -7.75
N ALA A 21 3.87 -11.43 -8.54
CA ALA A 21 4.93 -11.69 -9.52
C ALA A 21 6.36 -11.55 -8.94
N ASN A 22 6.50 -11.47 -7.60
CA ASN A 22 7.76 -11.23 -6.88
C ASN A 22 8.49 -9.95 -7.30
N LYS A 23 7.74 -8.93 -7.77
CA LYS A 23 8.27 -7.60 -7.97
C LYS A 23 8.29 -6.87 -6.62
N VAL A 24 9.39 -6.19 -6.36
CA VAL A 24 9.67 -5.53 -5.09
C VAL A 24 9.72 -4.02 -5.30
N LEU A 25 9.04 -3.30 -4.41
CA LEU A 25 9.20 -1.87 -4.21
C LEU A 25 9.74 -1.64 -2.81
N THR A 26 10.98 -1.20 -2.71
CA THR A 26 11.58 -0.81 -1.44
C THR A 26 11.21 0.64 -1.12
N PHE A 27 10.88 0.89 0.14
CA PHE A 27 10.57 2.23 0.66
C PHE A 27 11.85 2.99 0.96
N ASP A 28 12.04 4.08 0.23
CA ASP A 28 13.19 4.99 0.31
C ASP A 28 12.79 6.40 -0.16
N SER A 29 13.78 7.30 -0.29
CA SER A 29 13.56 8.68 -0.73
C SER A 29 13.13 8.83 -2.20
N SER A 30 13.20 7.75 -2.99
CA SER A 30 12.78 7.74 -4.39
C SER A 30 11.36 7.19 -4.60
N SER A 31 10.81 6.51 -3.59
CA SER A 31 9.60 5.69 -3.72
C SER A 31 8.40 6.12 -2.89
N ILE A 32 8.64 6.71 -1.72
CA ILE A 32 7.60 7.34 -0.94
C ILE A 32 7.60 8.82 -1.28
N VAL A 33 6.48 9.31 -1.79
CA VAL A 33 6.27 10.74 -1.97
C VAL A 33 5.11 11.21 -1.14
N GLY A 34 5.37 12.26 -0.36
CA GLY A 34 4.30 13.04 0.21
C GLY A 34 3.47 13.67 -0.89
N PHE A 35 2.16 13.74 -0.69
CA PHE A 35 1.32 14.62 -1.48
C PHE A 35 1.80 16.07 -1.27
N GLY A 36 2.41 16.67 -2.28
CA GLY A 36 2.67 18.12 -2.38
C GLY A 36 3.78 18.75 -1.51
N GLN A 37 4.50 18.00 -0.68
CA GLN A 37 5.64 18.51 0.12
C GLN A 37 6.68 17.41 0.38
N VAL A 38 7.95 17.78 0.53
CA VAL A 38 9.01 16.89 1.05
C VAL A 38 8.70 16.60 2.52
N ILE A 39 8.19 15.42 2.84
CA ILE A 39 7.93 15.02 4.23
C ILE A 39 9.24 14.42 4.78
N PRO A 40 9.81 14.95 5.89
CA PRO A 40 11.11 14.51 6.37
C PRO A 40 11.10 13.20 7.17
N THR A 41 10.03 12.41 7.15
CA THR A 41 9.99 11.19 7.95
C THR A 41 9.23 10.07 7.24
N TRP A 42 9.90 8.93 7.10
CA TRP A 42 9.34 7.64 6.66
C TRP A 42 8.40 7.04 7.71
N THR A 43 7.65 7.87 8.43
CA THR A 43 6.84 7.45 9.59
C THR A 43 5.36 7.42 9.22
N ILE A 44 4.72 6.27 9.29
CA ILE A 44 3.27 6.16 9.12
C ILE A 44 2.59 6.41 10.47
N SER A 45 1.60 7.31 10.48
CA SER A 45 0.72 7.59 11.62
C SER A 45 -0.75 7.37 11.25
N ARG A 46 -1.64 7.31 12.24
CA ARG A 46 -3.07 7.00 12.07
C ARG A 46 -3.83 8.02 11.19
N GLU A 47 -3.31 9.24 11.08
CA GLU A 47 -3.91 10.35 10.32
C GLU A 47 -3.21 10.57 8.96
N THR A 48 -2.23 9.73 8.61
CA THR A 48 -1.41 9.92 7.41
C THR A 48 -1.92 9.08 6.25
N THR A 49 -2.52 9.74 5.24
CA THR A 49 -2.72 9.15 3.92
C THR A 49 -1.44 9.32 3.11
N TRP A 50 -0.89 8.22 2.59
CA TRP A 50 0.27 8.23 1.71
C TRP A 50 -0.15 7.79 0.31
N SER A 51 0.51 8.36 -0.69
CA SER A 51 0.34 8.00 -2.09
C SER A 51 1.71 7.55 -2.60
N LEU A 52 1.79 6.39 -3.24
CA LEU A 52 3.00 5.97 -3.91
C LEU A 52 3.13 6.73 -5.23
N GLN A 53 4.34 7.20 -5.57
CA GLN A 53 4.52 7.96 -6.80
C GLN A 53 4.26 7.06 -8.02
N GLY A 54 3.42 7.53 -8.94
CA GLY A 54 2.95 6.77 -10.09
C GLY A 54 4.04 6.20 -11.01
N THR A 55 5.27 6.72 -10.98
CA THR A 55 6.39 6.23 -11.80
C THR A 55 6.89 4.85 -11.37
N LEU A 56 6.64 4.43 -10.12
CA LEU A 56 7.03 3.11 -9.59
C LEU A 56 5.93 2.05 -9.72
N LEU A 57 4.72 2.46 -10.15
CA LEU A 57 3.63 1.56 -10.50
C LEU A 57 3.90 0.76 -11.78
N GLN A 58 4.87 1.18 -12.62
CA GLN A 58 5.24 0.41 -13.82
C GLN A 58 5.79 -0.98 -13.49
N THR A 59 6.34 -1.17 -12.28
CA THR A 59 6.80 -2.48 -11.77
C THR A 59 5.63 -3.38 -11.33
N PHE A 60 4.45 -2.80 -11.08
CA PHE A 60 3.21 -3.48 -10.64
C PHE A 60 2.16 -3.48 -11.76
N THR A 61 2.60 -3.68 -13.00
CA THR A 61 1.68 -3.84 -14.13
C THR A 61 0.94 -5.18 -14.02
N SER A 62 -0.36 -5.17 -14.36
CA SER A 62 -1.22 -6.37 -14.46
C SER A 62 -1.62 -7.04 -13.14
N LEU A 63 -1.99 -6.27 -12.12
CA LEU A 63 -2.59 -6.79 -10.89
C LEU A 63 -4.14 -6.80 -10.92
N THR A 64 -4.75 -7.11 -12.07
CA THR A 64 -6.20 -6.95 -12.25
C THR A 64 -7.02 -8.16 -11.80
N LEU A 65 -6.43 -9.35 -11.72
CA LEU A 65 -7.11 -10.60 -11.38
C LEU A 65 -6.30 -11.43 -10.39
N GLU A 66 -6.97 -12.03 -9.41
CA GLU A 66 -6.43 -12.98 -8.42
C GLU A 66 -5.06 -12.55 -7.88
N SER A 67 -4.95 -11.30 -7.44
CA SER A 67 -3.68 -10.64 -7.15
C SER A 67 -3.54 -10.32 -5.68
N TRP A 68 -2.30 -10.15 -5.25
CA TRP A 68 -1.98 -9.71 -3.89
C TRP A 68 -0.71 -8.87 -3.86
N ILE A 69 -0.61 -8.07 -2.81
CA ILE A 69 0.58 -7.33 -2.41
C ILE A 69 0.84 -7.63 -0.94
N THR A 70 2.06 -8.05 -0.63
CA THR A 70 2.54 -8.28 0.73
C THR A 70 3.45 -7.13 1.15
N MET A 71 3.22 -6.58 2.33
CA MET A 71 4.13 -5.64 2.96
C MET A 71 5.07 -6.40 3.89
N LYS A 72 6.36 -6.09 3.81
CA LYS A 72 7.40 -6.63 4.67
C LYS A 72 8.13 -5.52 5.40
N ASP A 73 8.44 -5.74 6.67
CA ASP A 73 9.32 -4.84 7.41
C ASP A 73 10.78 -4.92 6.92
N SER A 74 11.62 -4.03 7.44
CA SER A 74 13.06 -3.99 7.13
C SER A 74 13.84 -5.23 7.57
N SER A 75 13.25 -6.10 8.38
CA SER A 75 13.80 -7.41 8.77
C SER A 75 13.30 -8.55 7.87
N GLY A 76 12.43 -8.24 6.90
CA GLY A 76 11.85 -9.20 5.97
C GLY A 76 10.61 -9.95 6.50
N ASN A 77 10.10 -9.59 7.68
CA ASN A 77 8.88 -10.21 8.21
C ASN A 77 7.66 -9.68 7.45
N THR A 78 6.71 -10.55 7.15
CA THR A 78 5.41 -10.11 6.65
C THR A 78 4.66 -9.41 7.76
N VAL A 79 4.31 -8.16 7.50
CA VAL A 79 3.59 -7.31 8.42
C VAL A 79 2.10 -7.27 8.03
N ASP A 80 1.79 -7.18 6.73
CA ASP A 80 0.40 -7.25 6.25
C ASP A 80 0.32 -7.70 4.78
N GLN A 81 -0.88 -8.06 4.33
CA GLN A 81 -1.16 -8.49 2.97
C GLN A 81 -2.53 -7.99 2.50
N ALA A 82 -2.55 -7.44 1.28
CA ALA A 82 -3.75 -7.12 0.54
C ALA A 82 -3.97 -8.17 -0.56
N SER A 83 -5.17 -8.74 -0.68
CA SER A 83 -5.53 -9.64 -1.77
C SER A 83 -6.86 -9.24 -2.42
N TRP A 84 -7.05 -9.57 -3.69
CA TRP A 84 -8.30 -9.36 -4.41
C TRP A 84 -8.44 -10.30 -5.60
N ASN A 85 -9.67 -10.74 -5.85
CA ASN A 85 -10.02 -11.56 -7.01
C ASN A 85 -10.11 -10.77 -8.32
N SER A 86 -10.60 -9.53 -8.28
CA SER A 86 -10.73 -8.69 -9.47
C SER A 86 -10.72 -7.21 -9.14
N THR A 87 -10.09 -6.41 -9.99
CA THR A 87 -10.18 -4.95 -9.95
C THR A 87 -10.06 -4.35 -11.34
N ALA A 88 -10.46 -3.09 -11.49
CA ALA A 88 -10.36 -2.33 -12.73
C ALA A 88 -9.52 -1.07 -12.53
N SER A 89 -8.94 -0.56 -13.61
CA SER A 89 -8.23 0.72 -13.58
C SER A 89 -9.16 1.84 -13.07
N GLY A 90 -8.64 2.67 -12.16
CA GLY A 90 -9.40 3.77 -11.55
C GLY A 90 -10.28 3.37 -10.36
N VAL A 91 -10.34 2.08 -10.01
CA VAL A 91 -11.05 1.59 -8.82
C VAL A 91 -10.07 1.50 -7.66
N SER A 92 -10.39 2.18 -6.57
CA SER A 92 -9.70 2.00 -5.30
C SER A 92 -10.26 0.78 -4.57
N LEU A 93 -9.42 0.05 -3.84
CA LEU A 93 -9.82 -1.07 -2.99
C LEU A 93 -9.50 -0.77 -1.53
N GLU A 94 -10.34 -1.24 -0.62
CA GLU A 94 -10.15 -1.18 0.82
C GLU A 94 -10.42 -2.52 1.49
N GLU A 95 -9.91 -2.65 2.71
CA GLU A 95 -10.13 -3.85 3.54
C GLU A 95 -11.62 -4.04 3.83
N ASP A 96 -12.11 -5.28 3.70
CA ASP A 96 -13.48 -5.63 4.03
C ASP A 96 -13.71 -5.48 5.53
N SER A 97 -14.42 -4.40 5.91
CA SER A 97 -14.75 -4.10 7.30
C SER A 97 -15.58 -5.18 8.01
N THR A 98 -16.24 -6.07 7.25
CA THR A 98 -17.04 -7.18 7.80
C THR A 98 -16.21 -8.43 8.05
N SER A 99 -15.09 -8.58 7.36
CA SER A 99 -14.17 -9.71 7.51
C SER A 99 -12.75 -9.30 7.06
N PRO A 100 -11.88 -8.89 8.00
CA PRO A 100 -10.51 -8.46 7.72
C PRO A 100 -9.62 -9.48 6.98
N MET A 101 -10.02 -10.76 6.97
CA MET A 101 -9.31 -11.84 6.28
C MET A 101 -9.80 -12.08 4.85
N ASN A 102 -10.88 -11.40 4.43
CA ASN A 102 -11.37 -11.49 3.06
C ASN A 102 -10.49 -10.68 2.11
N ASP A 103 -10.64 -10.99 0.82
CA ASP A 103 -10.21 -10.09 -0.24
C ASP A 103 -10.76 -8.68 -0.02
N TRP A 104 -9.93 -7.70 -0.36
CA TRP A 104 -10.33 -6.31 -0.36
C TRP A 104 -11.44 -6.05 -1.37
N VAL A 105 -12.29 -5.10 -1.01
CA VAL A 105 -13.49 -4.71 -1.75
C VAL A 105 -13.33 -3.31 -2.32
N SER A 106 -14.05 -2.99 -3.38
CA SER A 106 -14.03 -1.63 -3.95
C SER A 106 -14.49 -0.59 -2.93
N THR A 107 -13.81 0.55 -2.87
CA THR A 107 -14.22 1.65 -2.01
C THR A 107 -15.53 2.25 -2.52
N SER A 108 -16.40 2.65 -1.57
CA SER A 108 -17.56 3.50 -1.89
C SER A 108 -17.21 4.99 -1.94
N SER A 109 -16.05 5.37 -1.43
CA SER A 109 -15.54 6.74 -1.46
C SER A 109 -14.90 7.04 -2.82
N PRO A 110 -15.16 8.23 -3.41
CA PRO A 110 -14.53 8.61 -4.68
C PRO A 110 -13.01 8.60 -4.52
N THR A 111 -12.32 8.07 -5.53
CA THR A 111 -10.87 8.22 -5.67
C THR A 111 -10.54 9.72 -5.59
N PRO A 112 -9.59 10.16 -4.76
CA PRO A 112 -9.15 11.55 -4.79
C PRO A 112 -8.77 11.93 -6.22
N GLU A 113 -9.44 12.92 -6.78
CA GLU A 113 -9.11 13.46 -8.11
C GLU A 113 -7.70 14.07 -8.05
N PHE A 114 -6.89 13.78 -9.06
CA PHE A 114 -5.49 14.20 -9.19
C PHE A 114 -5.34 15.71 -9.39
#